data_AF-A0A089MW54-F1
#
_entry.id   AF-A0A089MW54-F1
#
_cell.length_a   1.000
_cell.length_b   1.000
_cell.length_c   1.000
_cell.angle_alpha   90.00
_cell.angle_beta   90.00
_cell.angle_gamma   90.00
#
_symmetry.space_group_name_H-M   'P 1'
#
loop_
_entity.id
_entity.type
_entity.pdbx_description
1 polymer ?
#
loop_
_entity_poly.entity_id
_entity_poly.type
_entity_poly.pdbx_seq_one_letter_code
_entity_poly.pdbx_strand_id
1 'polypeptide(L)'
;MMNVTNILDCVDWQRSEAQWLYEKYFMRFDKLVFDFAKIPKNTYLFKTEELATTKVFVTELFRELIEDYQLPGLDFSVVYDSEFTYTEAEQRMDQGQAVGSGKWRMQFDEEGEFWLGELTLELKYRWGRPVYIPPILLGYSWHEVEKCEIDSFNW
;
A
#
# COMPACT_ATOMS: atom_id res chain seq x y z
N MET A 1 -11.07 -5.31 -29.93
CA MET A 1 -10.86 -6.32 -28.85
C MET A 1 -9.40 -6.21 -28.44
N MET A 2 -9.11 -5.76 -27.22
CA MET A 2 -7.73 -5.63 -26.71
C MET A 2 -7.36 -6.92 -26.01
N ASN A 3 -6.29 -7.59 -26.44
CA ASN A 3 -5.79 -8.80 -25.79
C ASN A 3 -4.58 -8.46 -24.94
N VAL A 4 -4.66 -8.74 -23.64
CA VAL A 4 -3.52 -8.61 -22.71
C VAL A 4 -3.06 -10.03 -22.38
N THR A 5 -1.83 -10.35 -22.78
CA THR A 5 -1.21 -11.67 -22.62
C THR A 5 -0.26 -11.73 -21.41
N ASN A 6 0.08 -10.59 -20.83
CA ASN A 6 0.95 -10.51 -19.66
C ASN A 6 0.17 -10.88 -18.40
N ILE A 7 0.38 -12.10 -17.91
CA ILE A 7 -0.21 -12.63 -16.68
C ILE A 7 0.89 -12.71 -15.63
N LEU A 8 0.68 -12.07 -14.48
CA LEU A 8 1.63 -11.95 -13.39
C LEU A 8 1.02 -12.53 -12.10
N ASP A 9 1.76 -13.44 -11.45
CA ASP A 9 1.53 -13.81 -10.06
C ASP A 9 2.10 -12.72 -9.14
N CYS A 10 1.31 -11.67 -8.94
CA CYS A 10 1.69 -10.48 -8.17
C CYS A 10 0.68 -10.14 -7.08
N VAL A 11 -0.20 -11.08 -6.73
CA VAL A 11 -1.15 -10.88 -5.62
C VAL A 11 -0.41 -11.05 -4.30
N ASP A 12 -0.56 -10.08 -3.41
CA ASP A 12 -0.13 -10.21 -2.03
C ASP A 12 -1.22 -10.91 -1.23
N TRP A 13 -1.11 -12.23 -1.11
CA TRP A 13 -2.09 -13.07 -0.40
C TRP A 13 -2.12 -12.83 1.13
N GLN A 14 -1.11 -12.18 1.70
CA GLN A 14 -1.11 -11.86 3.13
C GLN A 14 -1.95 -10.62 3.41
N ARG A 15 -1.91 -9.64 2.50
CA ARG A 15 -2.59 -8.33 2.65
C ARG A 15 -3.92 -8.25 1.89
N SER A 16 -4.17 -9.18 0.97
CA SER A 16 -5.42 -9.34 0.23
C SER A 16 -6.43 -10.18 1.00
N GLU A 17 -7.71 -9.84 0.84
CA GLU A 17 -8.84 -10.59 1.40
C GLU A 17 -9.60 -11.25 0.25
N ALA A 18 -9.59 -12.58 0.21
CA ALA A 18 -10.22 -13.38 -0.83
C ALA A 18 -11.40 -14.18 -0.28
N GLN A 19 -12.47 -14.25 -1.07
CA GLN A 19 -13.63 -15.09 -0.80
C GLN A 19 -13.48 -16.45 -1.49
N TRP A 20 -13.76 -17.50 -0.73
CA TRP A 20 -13.67 -18.88 -1.17
C TRP A 20 -14.99 -19.60 -0.96
N LEU A 21 -15.39 -20.41 -1.93
CA LEU A 21 -16.48 -21.35 -1.77
C LEU A 21 -15.91 -22.72 -1.38
N TYR A 22 -16.39 -23.26 -0.25
CA TYR A 22 -15.92 -24.51 0.35
C TYR A 22 -14.39 -24.59 0.47
N GLU A 23 -13.73 -23.46 0.76
CA GLU A 23 -12.27 -23.33 0.95
C GLU A 23 -11.40 -23.76 -0.24
N LYS A 24 -12.00 -24.10 -1.39
CA LYS A 24 -11.30 -24.68 -2.54
C LYS A 24 -11.50 -23.91 -3.83
N TYR A 25 -12.63 -23.23 -3.97
CA TYR A 25 -12.97 -22.52 -5.19
C TYR A 25 -12.86 -21.02 -4.94
N PHE A 26 -11.84 -20.40 -5.55
CA PHE A 26 -11.69 -18.95 -5.55
C PHE A 26 -12.92 -18.31 -6.19
N MET A 27 -13.52 -17.34 -5.50
CA MET A 27 -14.69 -16.62 -5.99
C MET A 27 -14.32 -15.21 -6.47
N ARG A 28 -13.74 -14.41 -5.57
CA ARG A 28 -13.35 -13.02 -5.83
C ARG A 28 -12.45 -12.51 -4.71
N PHE A 29 -11.82 -11.35 -4.95
CA PHE A 29 -11.23 -10.54 -3.90
C PHE A 29 -12.24 -9.52 -3.37
N ASP A 30 -12.38 -9.44 -2.05
CA ASP A 30 -13.04 -8.32 -1.38
C ASP A 30 -12.07 -7.13 -1.26
N LYS A 31 -10.79 -7.43 -1.00
CA LYS A 31 -9.68 -6.49 -1.01
C LYS A 31 -8.52 -7.11 -1.79
N LEU A 32 -8.09 -6.47 -2.86
CA LEU A 32 -6.97 -6.93 -3.68
C LEU A 32 -5.77 -6.02 -3.44
N VAL A 33 -4.65 -6.60 -3.05
CA VAL A 33 -3.37 -5.92 -2.85
C VAL A 33 -2.34 -6.56 -3.76
N PHE A 34 -1.53 -5.73 -4.42
CA PHE A 34 -0.46 -6.20 -5.28
C PHE A 34 0.88 -6.15 -4.55
N ASP A 35 1.69 -7.18 -4.73
CA ASP A 35 3.11 -7.17 -4.43
C ASP A 35 3.85 -6.50 -5.59
N PHE A 36 4.15 -5.21 -5.43
CA PHE A 36 4.83 -4.41 -6.44
C PHE A 36 6.26 -4.90 -6.73
N ALA A 37 6.90 -5.65 -5.83
CA ALA A 37 8.22 -6.22 -6.11
C ALA A 37 8.15 -7.30 -7.22
N LYS A 38 6.99 -7.93 -7.39
CA LYS A 38 6.72 -8.92 -8.44
C LYS A 38 6.22 -8.30 -9.76
N ILE A 39 5.99 -6.98 -9.80
CA ILE A 39 5.58 -6.27 -11.01
C ILE A 39 6.81 -5.61 -11.65
N PRO A 40 7.24 -6.03 -12.86
CA PRO A 40 8.39 -5.42 -13.52
C PRO A 40 8.17 -3.92 -13.76
N LYS A 41 9.20 -3.09 -13.52
CA LYS A 41 9.09 -1.61 -13.57
C LYS A 41 8.54 -1.04 -14.88
N ASN A 42 8.73 -1.70 -16.01
CA ASN A 42 8.24 -1.24 -17.33
C ASN A 42 6.92 -1.93 -17.75
N THR A 43 6.12 -2.37 -16.78
CA THR A 43 4.81 -2.98 -17.03
C THR A 43 3.76 -1.88 -17.12
N TYR A 44 3.00 -1.86 -18.20
CA TYR A 44 1.88 -0.94 -18.42
C TYR A 44 0.53 -1.58 -18.09
N LEU A 45 0.31 -2.77 -18.65
CA LEU A 45 -0.89 -3.57 -18.47
C LEU A 45 -0.51 -4.99 -18.07
N PHE A 46 -1.32 -5.58 -17.20
CA PHE A 46 -1.17 -6.98 -16.82
C PHE A 46 -2.52 -7.55 -16.35
N LYS A 47 -2.49 -8.85 -16.11
CA LYS A 47 -3.57 -9.63 -15.52
C LYS A 47 -2.99 -10.45 -14.37
N THR A 48 -3.79 -10.78 -13.37
CA THR A 48 -3.40 -11.80 -12.37
C THR A 48 -3.93 -13.16 -12.78
N GLU A 49 -3.34 -14.23 -12.27
CA GLU A 49 -3.73 -15.60 -12.62
C GLU A 49 -5.22 -15.86 -12.31
N GLU A 50 -5.71 -15.34 -11.19
CA GLU A 50 -7.05 -15.54 -10.67
C GLU A 50 -8.11 -14.77 -11.45
N LEU A 51 -7.72 -13.63 -12.04
CA LEU A 51 -8.63 -12.69 -12.71
C LEU A 51 -8.33 -12.52 -14.20
N ALA A 52 -7.49 -13.37 -14.78
CA ALA A 52 -7.02 -13.26 -16.17
C ALA A 52 -8.14 -13.23 -17.22
N THR A 53 -9.31 -13.78 -16.90
CA THR A 53 -10.47 -13.82 -17.79
C THR A 53 -11.43 -12.66 -17.60
N THR A 54 -11.39 -11.95 -16.47
CA THR A 54 -12.43 -11.00 -16.06
C THR A 54 -11.95 -9.56 -15.90
N LYS A 55 -10.69 -9.35 -15.50
CA LYS A 55 -10.14 -8.01 -15.25
C LYS A 55 -8.80 -7.80 -15.94
N VAL A 56 -8.51 -6.55 -16.25
CA VAL A 56 -7.20 -6.07 -16.71
C VAL A 56 -6.79 -4.99 -15.74
N PHE A 57 -5.54 -5.05 -15.31
CA PHE A 57 -4.94 -4.06 -14.42
C PHE A 57 -3.95 -3.22 -15.20
N VAL A 58 -3.84 -1.96 -14.80
CA VAL A 58 -2.91 -0.99 -15.37
C VAL A 58 -2.06 -0.42 -14.26
N THR A 59 -0.84 -0.04 -14.59
CA THR A 59 0.05 0.71 -13.70
C THR A 59 -0.12 2.21 -13.94
N GLU A 60 0.41 3.03 -13.04
CA GLU A 60 0.43 4.49 -13.22
C GLU A 60 1.14 4.90 -14.51
N LEU A 61 2.20 4.18 -14.93
CA LEU A 61 2.88 4.45 -16.21
C LEU A 61 1.94 4.41 -17.41
N PHE A 62 0.94 3.52 -17.39
CA PHE A 62 -0.06 3.47 -18.45
C PHE A 62 -1.07 4.60 -18.34
N ARG A 63 -1.51 4.91 -17.12
CA ARG A 63 -2.43 6.01 -16.88
C ARG A 63 -1.83 7.34 -17.32
N GLU A 64 -0.61 7.65 -16.89
CA GLU A 64 0.17 8.82 -17.31
C GLU A 64 0.24 8.92 -18.84
N LEU A 65 0.52 7.81 -19.51
CA LEU A 65 0.55 7.75 -20.98
C LEU A 65 -0.83 8.11 -21.58
N ILE A 66 -1.92 7.55 -21.07
CA ILE A 66 -3.26 7.84 -21.60
C ILE A 66 -3.62 9.32 -21.39
N GLU A 67 -3.26 9.89 -20.24
CA GLU A 67 -3.48 11.30 -19.91
C GLU A 67 -2.65 12.23 -20.80
N ASP A 68 -1.36 11.93 -21.00
CA ASP A 68 -0.44 12.69 -21.86
C ASP A 68 -0.94 12.75 -23.31
N TYR A 69 -1.43 11.62 -23.83
CA TYR A 69 -1.95 11.52 -25.19
C TYR A 69 -3.45 11.87 -25.31
N GLN A 70 -4.10 12.26 -24.21
CA GLN A 70 -5.52 12.63 -24.13
C GLN A 70 -6.45 11.61 -24.82
N LEU A 71 -6.17 10.32 -24.64
CA LEU A 71 -6.90 9.27 -25.35
C LEU A 71 -8.30 9.08 -24.73
N PRO A 72 -9.39 9.39 -25.46
CA PRO A 72 -10.73 9.31 -24.91
C PRO A 72 -11.24 7.86 -24.89
N GLY A 73 -12.21 7.58 -24.00
CA GLY A 73 -12.94 6.31 -23.99
C GLY A 73 -12.36 5.24 -23.06
N LEU A 74 -11.44 5.61 -22.17
CA LEU A 74 -10.99 4.78 -21.07
C LEU A 74 -11.46 5.40 -19.76
N ASP A 75 -11.97 4.55 -18.87
CA ASP A 75 -12.33 4.91 -17.51
C ASP A 75 -11.54 4.01 -16.56
N PHE A 76 -10.93 4.60 -15.53
CA PHE A 76 -10.05 3.89 -14.63
C PHE A 76 -10.65 3.88 -13.22
N SER A 77 -10.79 2.69 -12.66
CA SER A 77 -11.12 2.51 -11.25
C SER A 77 -9.85 2.15 -10.49
N VAL A 78 -9.53 2.92 -9.45
CA VAL A 78 -8.46 2.56 -8.51
C VAL A 78 -8.80 1.23 -7.85
N VAL A 79 -7.95 0.24 -8.01
CA VAL A 79 -8.13 -1.11 -7.43
C VAL A 79 -7.46 -1.21 -6.06
N TYR A 80 -6.29 -0.59 -5.94
CA TYR A 80 -5.50 -0.55 -4.73
C TYR A 80 -4.62 0.70 -4.78
N ASP A 81 -4.68 1.51 -3.73
CA ASP A 81 -3.73 2.57 -3.50
C ASP A 81 -2.85 2.15 -2.31
N SER A 82 -1.54 2.09 -2.52
CA SER A 82 -0.60 1.84 -1.43
C SER A 82 -0.49 3.02 -0.48
N GLU A 83 -0.85 4.20 -0.98
CA GLU A 83 -0.85 5.43 -0.23
C GLU A 83 -2.25 5.73 0.32
N PHE A 84 -2.29 6.30 1.52
CA PHE A 84 -3.52 6.62 2.22
C PHE A 84 -3.34 7.86 3.11
N THR A 85 -4.47 8.44 3.51
CA THR A 85 -4.50 9.66 4.35
C THR A 85 -4.05 9.39 5.78
N TYR A 86 -3.77 10.45 6.54
CA TYR A 86 -3.42 10.33 7.97
C TYR A 86 -4.52 9.60 8.78
N THR A 87 -5.80 9.90 8.52
CA THR A 87 -6.92 9.23 9.22
C THR A 87 -6.98 7.73 8.93
N GLU A 88 -6.69 7.34 7.69
CA GLU A 88 -6.56 5.91 7.35
C GLU A 88 -5.31 5.31 7.99
N ALA A 89 -4.22 6.07 8.09
CA ALA A 89 -3.01 5.64 8.77
C ALA A 89 -3.25 5.36 10.26
N GLU A 90 -4.07 6.18 10.94
CA GLU A 90 -4.52 5.91 12.31
C GLU A 90 -5.30 4.60 12.40
N GLN A 91 -6.28 4.38 11.51
CA GLN A 91 -7.05 3.12 11.47
C GLN A 91 -6.17 1.89 11.22
N ARG A 92 -5.12 2.03 10.40
CA ARG A 92 -4.13 0.97 10.13
C ARG A 92 -3.29 0.67 11.36
N MET A 93 -2.88 1.71 12.10
CA MET A 93 -2.19 1.54 13.37
C MET A 93 -3.07 0.87 14.43
N ASP A 94 -4.36 1.22 14.52
CA ASP A 94 -5.32 0.56 15.41
C ASP A 94 -5.47 -0.95 15.09
N GLN A 95 -5.27 -1.34 13.83
CA GLN A 95 -5.22 -2.75 13.39
C GLN A 95 -3.86 -3.41 13.69
N GLY A 96 -2.95 -2.70 14.35
CA GLY A 96 -1.64 -3.17 14.75
C GLY A 96 -0.57 -3.03 13.68
N GLN A 97 -0.78 -2.25 12.61
CA GLN A 97 0.21 -2.03 11.56
C GLN A 97 1.14 -0.84 11.89
N ALA A 98 2.30 -0.77 11.24
CA ALA A 98 3.13 0.44 11.23
C ALA A 98 2.93 1.18 9.91
N VAL A 99 3.09 2.51 9.94
CA VAL A 99 2.90 3.37 8.78
C VAL A 99 4.10 4.32 8.61
N GLY A 100 4.44 4.63 7.36
CA GLY A 100 5.57 5.48 7.01
C GLY A 100 5.21 6.54 5.99
N SER A 101 5.89 7.70 6.07
CA SER A 101 5.87 8.73 5.03
C SER A 101 7.13 9.59 5.09
N GLY A 102 7.90 9.60 3.99
CA GLY A 102 9.18 10.33 3.94
C GLY A 102 10.13 9.90 5.07
N LYS A 103 10.48 10.84 5.95
CA LYS A 103 11.31 10.57 7.13
C LYS A 103 10.51 10.11 8.36
N TRP A 104 9.19 10.14 8.29
CA TRP A 104 8.32 9.85 9.42
C TRP A 104 7.92 8.39 9.42
N ARG A 105 7.87 7.82 10.63
CA ARG A 105 7.27 6.53 10.89
C ARG A 105 6.37 6.64 12.11
N MET A 106 5.24 5.97 12.08
CA MET A 106 4.31 5.89 13.20
C MET A 106 3.94 4.44 13.46
N GLN A 107 3.89 4.05 14.73
CA GLN A 107 3.42 2.74 15.16
C GLN A 107 3.02 2.79 16.63
N PHE A 108 2.14 1.88 17.04
CA PHE A 108 1.91 1.57 18.45
C PHE A 108 2.93 0.53 18.94
N ASP A 109 3.35 0.67 20.19
CA ASP A 109 4.10 -0.38 20.89
C ASP A 109 3.17 -1.51 21.40
N GLU A 110 3.72 -2.46 22.14
CA GLU A 110 2.96 -3.58 22.71
C GLU A 110 1.96 -3.14 23.79
N GLU A 111 2.15 -1.98 24.40
CA GLU A 111 1.27 -1.41 25.43
C GLU A 111 0.15 -0.54 24.80
N GLY A 112 0.22 -0.29 23.49
CA GLY A 112 -0.72 0.54 22.75
C GLY A 112 -0.37 2.03 22.78
N GLU A 113 0.85 2.39 23.18
CA GLU A 113 1.30 3.78 23.23
C GLU A 113 1.80 4.24 21.86
N PHE A 114 1.45 5.48 21.49
CA PHE A 114 1.77 6.04 20.18
C PHE A 114 3.22 6.50 20.10
N TRP A 115 3.95 6.01 19.11
CA TRP A 115 5.34 6.40 18.84
C TRP A 115 5.51 7.04 17.47
N LEU A 116 6.19 8.19 17.45
CA LEU A 116 6.60 8.91 16.25
C LEU A 116 8.11 8.80 16.07
N GLY A 117 8.53 8.15 14.98
CA GLY A 117 9.91 8.01 14.57
C GLY A 117 10.29 9.04 13.51
N GLU A 118 11.42 9.71 13.69
CA GLU A 118 12.05 10.54 12.67
C GLU A 118 13.34 9.87 12.19
N LEU A 119 13.44 9.60 10.88
CA LEU A 119 14.63 9.03 10.25
C LEU A 119 15.76 10.06 10.26
N THR A 120 16.87 9.69 10.90
CA THR A 120 18.09 10.52 10.99
C THR A 120 19.01 10.29 9.80
N LEU A 121 20.02 11.14 9.63
CA LEU A 121 21.05 10.99 8.58
C LEU A 121 21.89 9.71 8.73
N GLU A 122 21.87 9.09 9.91
CA GLU A 122 22.52 7.80 10.17
C GLU A 122 21.65 6.60 9.74
N LEU A 123 20.52 6.86 9.06
CA LEU A 123 19.54 5.85 8.63
C LEU A 123 18.93 5.06 9.80
N LYS A 124 18.84 5.71 10.97
CA LYS A 124 18.20 5.20 12.19
C LYS A 124 17.00 6.06 12.57
N TYR A 125 15.96 5.44 13.11
CA TYR A 125 14.83 6.17 13.64
C TYR A 125 15.13 6.69 15.04
N ARG A 126 14.89 7.98 15.24
CA ARG A 126 14.78 8.58 16.57
C ARG A 126 13.31 8.57 16.96
N TRP A 127 12.97 7.73 17.92
CA TRP A 127 11.61 7.58 18.42
C TRP A 127 11.30 8.58 19.54
N GLY A 128 10.09 9.13 19.51
CA GLY A 128 9.58 9.98 20.57
C GLY A 128 8.08 9.81 20.72
N ARG A 129 7.58 10.05 21.94
CA ARG A 129 6.15 10.12 22.23
C ARG A 129 5.70 11.56 22.14
N PRO A 130 4.96 11.95 21.09
CA PRO A 130 4.54 13.32 20.94
C PRO A 130 3.38 13.63 21.88
N VAL A 131 3.42 14.81 22.51
CA VAL A 131 2.33 15.32 23.37
C VAL A 131 1.13 15.78 22.52
N TYR A 132 1.36 16.09 21.23
CA TYR A 132 0.33 16.42 20.24
C TYR A 132 0.78 15.94 18.86
N ILE A 133 -0.17 15.62 17.98
CA ILE A 133 0.11 15.23 16.59
C ILE A 133 0.59 16.46 15.81
N PRO A 134 1.84 16.50 15.31
CA PRO A 134 2.32 17.63 14.51
C PRO A 134 1.44 17.83 13.26
N PRO A 135 0.87 19.03 13.01
CA PRO A 135 -0.06 19.23 11.90
C PRO A 135 0.50 18.91 10.51
N ILE A 136 1.83 18.97 10.36
CA ILE A 136 2.52 18.58 9.13
C ILE A 136 2.26 17.11 8.76
N LEU A 137 2.00 16.23 9.75
CA LEU A 137 1.70 14.82 9.54
C LEU A 137 0.39 14.60 8.77
N LEU A 138 -0.55 15.53 8.90
CA LEU A 138 -1.87 15.45 8.26
C LEU A 138 -1.81 15.69 6.75
N GLY A 139 -0.73 16.34 6.27
CA GLY A 139 -0.53 16.64 4.86
C GLY A 139 0.26 15.59 4.08
N TYR A 140 0.69 14.51 4.72
CA TYR A 140 1.43 13.43 4.07
C TYR A 140 0.52 12.32 3.57
N SER A 141 0.92 11.71 2.45
CA SER A 141 0.47 10.38 2.04
C SER A 141 1.26 9.32 2.81
N TRP A 142 0.57 8.40 3.45
CA TRP A 142 1.13 7.33 4.28
C TRP A 142 1.03 5.99 3.57
N HIS A 143 1.94 5.08 3.87
CA HIS A 143 1.85 3.69 3.41
C HIS A 143 2.18 2.74 4.55
N GLU A 144 1.72 1.50 4.43
CA GLU A 144 2.02 0.44 5.41
C GLU A 144 3.50 0.07 5.34
N VAL A 145 4.12 -0.09 6.50
CA VAL A 145 5.52 -0.53 6.63
C VAL A 145 5.63 -1.62 7.69
N GLU A 146 6.72 -2.39 7.64
CA GLU A 146 7.03 -3.34 8.71
C GLU A 146 7.30 -2.60 10.03
N LYS A 147 6.82 -3.18 11.14
CA LYS A 147 7.17 -2.73 12.48
C LYS A 147 8.68 -2.79 12.67
N CYS A 148 9.22 -1.77 13.32
CA CYS A 148 10.62 -1.73 13.69
C CYS A 148 10.78 -1.63 15.20
N GLU A 149 11.93 -2.03 15.70
CA GLU A 149 12.27 -1.93 17.12
C GLU A 149 12.28 -0.46 17.56
N ILE A 150 11.60 -0.20 18.67
CA ILE A 150 11.55 1.13 19.29
C ILE A 150 12.69 1.20 20.29
N ASP A 151 13.84 1.68 19.82
CA ASP A 151 14.96 1.98 20.70
C ASP A 151 14.62 3.23 21.53
N SER A 152 14.06 3.01 22.71
CA SER A 152 13.89 4.06 23.71
C SER A 152 15.26 4.41 24.30
N PHE A 153 16.04 5.23 23.57
CA PHE A 153 17.21 5.85 24.16
C PHE A 153 16.72 6.79 25.27
N ASN A 154 16.81 6.31 26.51
CA ASN A 154 16.68 7.10 27.73
C ASN A 154 17.62 8.31 27.62
N TRP A 155 17.05 9.51 27.62
CA TRP A 155 17.76 10.72 27.98
C TRP A 155 17.52 11.03 29.46
#